data_AF-A0A1H9NCM5-F1
#
_entry.id   AF-A0A1H9NCM5-F1
#
_cell.length_a   1.000
_cell.length_b   1.000
_cell.length_c   1.000
_cell.angle_alpha   90.00
_cell.angle_beta   90.00
_cell.angle_gamma   90.00
#
_symmetry.space_group_name_H-M   'P 1'
#
loop_
_entity.id
_entity.type
_entity.pdbx_description
1 polymer ?
#
loop_
_entity_poly.entity_id
_entity_poly.type
_entity_poly.pdbx_seq_one_letter_code
_entity_poly.pdbx_strand_id
1 'polypeptide(L)'
;MHDLQVDPERDPVLARALTGTMRDEWRPAADAMRSAREWERRAYITLTLAAAARRRVEWLRRWLKARPDDQDAAAVQHALASLNES
;
A
#
# COMPACT_ATOMS: atom_id res chain seq x y z
N MET A 1 -9.04 -11.98 12.20
CA MET A 1 -8.61 -10.73 11.56
C MET A 1 -7.10 -10.64 11.79
N HIS A 2 -6.28 -11.10 10.84
CA HIS A 2 -4.83 -10.96 10.97
C HIS A 2 -4.52 -9.46 10.95
N ASP A 3 -3.98 -8.94 12.04
CA ASP A 3 -3.41 -7.61 12.03
C ASP A 3 -2.32 -7.56 10.96
N LEU A 4 -2.23 -6.44 10.25
CA LEU A 4 -1.16 -6.13 9.31
C LEU A 4 0.14 -5.90 10.11
N GLN A 5 0.52 -6.86 10.95
CA GLN A 5 1.75 -6.85 11.73
C GLN A 5 2.88 -7.26 10.81
N VAL A 6 3.43 -6.26 10.14
CA VAL A 6 4.72 -6.35 9.49
C VAL A 6 5.77 -6.11 10.57
N ASP A 7 6.63 -7.09 10.78
CA ASP A 7 7.77 -6.95 11.67
C ASP A 7 8.75 -5.92 11.08
N PRO A 8 8.98 -4.77 11.75
CA PRO A 8 9.84 -3.72 11.23
C PRO A 8 11.31 -4.14 11.15
N GLU A 9 11.76 -5.13 11.92
CA GLU A 9 13.13 -5.65 11.81
C GLU A 9 13.31 -6.50 10.53
N ARG A 10 12.24 -7.15 10.07
CA ARG A 10 12.27 -8.03 8.89
C ARG A 10 11.89 -7.31 7.61
N ASP A 11 10.98 -6.34 7.66
CA ASP A 11 10.61 -5.50 6.52
C ASP A 11 10.41 -4.02 6.94
N PRO A 12 11.52 -3.29 7.15
CA PRO A 12 11.46 -1.89 7.58
C PRO A 12 10.80 -0.98 6.54
N VAL A 13 10.89 -1.32 5.25
CA VAL A 13 10.31 -0.53 4.15
C VAL A 13 8.80 -0.60 4.21
N LEU A 14 8.23 -1.81 4.30
CA LEU A 14 6.79 -1.99 4.38
C LEU A 14 6.23 -1.51 5.72
N ALA A 15 6.94 -1.72 6.83
CA ALA A 15 6.54 -1.16 8.13
C ALA A 15 6.44 0.37 8.10
N ARG A 16 7.40 1.05 7.45
CA ARG A 16 7.35 2.50 7.23
C ARG A 16 6.19 2.90 6.34
N ALA A 17 5.92 2.14 5.27
CA ALA A 17 4.77 2.38 4.40
C ALA A 17 3.46 2.34 5.19
N LEU A 18 3.27 1.29 6.00
CA LEU A 18 2.08 1.13 6.84
C LEU A 18 1.94 2.24 7.87
N THR A 19 3.04 2.64 8.52
CA THR A 19 3.04 3.79 9.45
C THR A 19 2.61 5.08 8.75
N GLY A 20 3.07 5.29 7.50
CA GLY A 20 2.67 6.43 6.68
C GLY A 20 1.16 6.45 6.38
N THR A 21 0.56 5.28 6.10
CA THR A 21 -0.88 5.18 5.84
C THR A 21 -1.72 5.68 7.02
N MET A 22 -1.27 5.43 8.26
CA MET A 22 -1.94 5.91 9.48
C MET A 22 -1.90 7.45 9.63
N ARG A 23 -0.95 8.11 8.97
CA ARG A 23 -0.74 9.57 8.99
C ARG A 23 -1.27 10.27 7.74
N ASP A 24 -2.02 9.56 6.89
CA ASP A 24 -2.46 10.02 5.58
C ASP A 24 -1.32 10.40 4.61
N GLU A 25 -0.15 9.79 4.80
CA GLU A 25 1.05 9.99 3.98
C GLU A 25 1.18 8.86 2.96
N TRP A 26 1.14 9.20 1.67
CA TRP A 26 1.22 8.22 0.59
C TRP A 26 2.65 7.94 0.10
N ARG A 27 3.58 8.89 0.28
CA ARG A 27 4.95 8.79 -0.25
C ARG A 27 5.68 7.52 0.21
N PRO A 28 5.60 7.12 1.51
CA PRO A 28 6.22 5.87 1.95
C PRO A 28 5.69 4.61 1.25
N ALA A 29 4.40 4.58 0.92
CA ALA A 29 3.81 3.47 0.16
C ALA A 29 4.31 3.43 -1.30
N ALA A 30 4.43 4.60 -1.92
CA ALA A 30 5.01 4.73 -3.27
C ALA A 30 6.49 4.30 -3.31
N ASP A 31 7.26 4.63 -2.28
CA ASP A 31 8.67 4.21 -2.17
C ASP A 31 8.78 2.69 -1.98
N ALA A 32 7.90 2.09 -1.17
CA ALA A 32 7.83 0.65 -0.99
C ALA A 32 7.53 -0.08 -2.31
N MET A 33 6.53 0.37 -3.07
CA MET A 33 6.20 -0.17 -4.39
C MET A 33 7.36 -0.04 -5.38
N ARG A 34 8.03 1.12 -5.41
CA ARG A 34 9.19 1.36 -6.27
C ARG A 34 10.39 0.46 -5.94
N SER A 35 10.55 0.09 -4.66
CA SER A 35 11.64 -0.79 -4.22
C SER A 35 11.40 -2.26 -4.58
N ALA A 36 10.15 -2.67 -4.85
CA ALA A 36 9.77 -4.04 -5.13
C ALA A 36 9.98 -4.40 -6.61
N ARG A 37 11.20 -4.88 -6.93
CA ARG A 37 11.56 -5.33 -8.29
C ARG A 37 11.05 -6.73 -8.62
N GLU A 38 11.01 -7.62 -7.64
CA GLU A 38 10.53 -8.98 -7.79
C GLU A 38 9.00 -9.03 -7.77
N TRP A 39 8.42 -9.89 -8.62
CA TRP A 39 6.97 -9.93 -8.79
C TRP A 39 6.27 -10.33 -7.49
N GLU A 40 6.78 -11.32 -6.76
CA GLU A 40 6.21 -11.78 -5.49
C GLU A 40 6.20 -10.66 -4.46
N ARG A 41 7.29 -9.89 -4.37
CA ARG A 41 7.40 -8.77 -3.44
C ARG A 41 6.41 -7.68 -3.80
N ARG A 42 6.26 -7.37 -5.08
CA ARG A 42 5.32 -6.35 -5.56
C ARG A 42 3.88 -6.75 -5.27
N ALA A 43 3.52 -8.02 -5.49
CA ALA A 43 2.20 -8.55 -5.16
C ALA A 43 1.92 -8.47 -3.65
N TYR A 44 2.88 -8.91 -2.82
CA TYR A 44 2.76 -8.84 -1.37
C TYR A 44 2.55 -7.41 -0.85
N ILE A 45 3.35 -6.44 -1.32
CA ILE A 45 3.19 -5.04 -0.92
C ILE A 45 1.85 -4.48 -1.40
N THR A 46 1.44 -4.76 -2.65
CA THR A 46 0.17 -4.29 -3.21
C THR A 46 -1.02 -4.75 -2.37
N LEU A 47 -1.10 -6.05 -2.06
CA LEU A 47 -2.19 -6.62 -1.26
C LEU A 47 -2.17 -6.10 0.18
N THR A 48 -0.98 -5.96 0.78
CA THR A 48 -0.84 -5.40 2.13
C THR A 48 -1.32 -3.95 2.19
N LEU A 49 -0.94 -3.13 1.22
CA LEU A 49 -1.37 -1.75 1.10
C LEU A 49 -2.87 -1.64 0.81
N ALA A 50 -3.43 -2.50 -0.03
CA ALA A 50 -4.87 -2.56 -0.28
C ALA A 50 -5.66 -2.91 0.99
N ALA A 51 -5.19 -3.87 1.78
CA ALA A 51 -5.79 -4.20 3.07
C ALA A 51 -5.72 -3.02 4.06
N ALA A 52 -4.63 -2.24 4.05
CA ALA A 52 -4.54 -1.00 4.84
C ALA A 52 -5.53 0.06 4.32
N ALA A 53 -5.66 0.23 3.01
CA ALA A 53 -6.59 1.16 2.38
C ALA A 53 -8.04 0.85 2.71
N ARG A 54 -8.40 -0.43 2.88
CA ARG A 54 -9.73 -0.87 3.31
C ARG A 54 -10.09 -0.36 4.71
N ARG A 55 -9.10 -0.14 5.59
CA ARG A 55 -9.30 0.44 6.92
C ARG A 55 -9.31 1.96 6.89
N ARG A 56 -8.48 2.59 6.05
CA ARG A 56 -8.34 4.05 5.92
C ARG A 56 -7.90 4.37 4.49
N VAL A 57 -8.77 4.98 3.69
CA VAL A 57 -8.56 5.12 2.23
C VAL A 57 -7.96 6.48 1.85
N GLU A 58 -7.90 7.42 2.78
CA GLU A 58 -7.55 8.83 2.56
C GLU A 58 -6.14 9.01 1.96
N TRP A 59 -5.15 8.26 2.44
CA TRP A 59 -3.79 8.29 1.88
C TRP A 59 -3.77 7.83 0.41
N LEU A 60 -4.52 6.79 0.05
CA LEU A 60 -4.58 6.27 -1.32
C LEU A 60 -5.28 7.26 -2.25
N ARG A 61 -6.38 7.88 -1.81
CA ARG A 61 -7.04 8.98 -2.55
C ARG A 61 -6.09 10.15 -2.79
N ARG A 62 -5.28 10.52 -1.79
CA ARG A 62 -4.26 11.56 -1.92
C ARG A 62 -3.16 11.17 -2.90
N TRP A 63 -2.75 9.90 -2.91
CA TRP A 63 -1.78 9.39 -3.88
C TRP A 63 -2.32 9.52 -5.31
N LEU A 64 -3.50 8.95 -5.59
CA LEU A 64 -4.15 8.99 -6.89
C LEU A 64 -4.35 10.43 -7.38
N LYS A 65 -4.74 11.34 -6.48
CA LYS A 65 -4.89 12.76 -6.82
C LYS A 65 -3.55 13.44 -7.13
N ALA A 66 -2.49 13.12 -6.36
CA ALA A 66 -1.18 13.73 -6.54
C ALA A 66 -0.45 13.20 -7.78
N ARG A 67 -0.73 11.95 -8.19
CA ARG A 67 -0.16 11.30 -9.37
C ARG A 67 -1.21 10.44 -10.08
N PRO A 68 -2.04 11.03 -10.96
CA PRO A 68 -3.14 10.33 -11.60
C PRO A 68 -2.69 9.18 -12.50
N ASP A 69 -1.50 9.27 -13.09
CA ASP A 69 -0.95 8.26 -14.00
C ASP A 69 0.00 7.25 -13.31
N ASP A 70 0.05 7.26 -11.97
CA ASP A 70 0.91 6.35 -11.21
C ASP A 70 0.32 4.93 -11.19
N GLN A 71 0.94 4.04 -11.97
CA GLN A 71 0.51 2.65 -12.09
C GLN A 71 0.54 1.90 -10.76
N ASP A 72 1.42 2.27 -9.82
CA ASP A 72 1.47 1.65 -8.50
C ASP A 72 0.25 2.04 -7.66
N ALA A 73 -0.16 3.30 -7.73
CA ALA A 73 -1.37 3.77 -7.06
C ALA A 73 -2.63 3.08 -7.64
N ALA A 74 -2.70 2.97 -8.97
CA ALA A 74 -3.78 2.28 -9.66
C ALA A 74 -3.85 0.80 -9.27
N ALA A 75 -2.72 0.10 -9.22
CA ALA A 75 -2.65 -1.31 -8.82
C ALA A 75 -3.20 -1.53 -7.40
N VAL A 76 -2.83 -0.67 -6.44
CA VAL A 76 -3.34 -0.73 -5.07
C VAL A 76 -4.86 -0.45 -5.03
N GLN A 77 -5.34 0.51 -5.82
CA GLN A 77 -6.78 0.82 -5.92
C GLN A 77 -7.59 -0.34 -6.52
N HIS A 78 -7.08 -1.01 -7.54
CA HIS A 78 -7.73 -2.19 -8.11
C HIS A 78 -7.74 -3.35 -7.11
N ALA A 79 -6.63 -3.62 -6.44
CA ALA A 79 -6.57 -4.64 -5.40
C ALA A 79 -7.55 -4.34 -4.25
N LEU A 80 -7.68 -3.07 -3.83
CA LEU A 80 -8.68 -2.65 -2.85
C LEU A 80 -10.11 -2.95 -3.32
N ALA A 81 -10.43 -2.64 -4.58
CA ALA A 81 -11.74 -2.91 -5.15
C ALA A 81 -12.05 -4.42 -5.10
N SER A 82 -11.11 -5.27 -5.55
CA SER A 82 -11.26 -6.72 -5.49
C SER A 82 -11.46 -7.25 -4.06
N LEU A 83 -10.79 -6.67 -3.06
CA LEU A 83 -10.94 -7.04 -1.64
C LEU A 83 -12.30 -6.62 -1.03
N ASN A 84 -13.06 -5.74 -1.68
CA ASN A 84 -14.39 -5.32 -1.24
C ASN A 84 -15.52 -6.10 -1.93
N GLU A 85 -15.21 -6.74 -3.05
CA GLU A 85 -16.12 -7.62 -3.79
C GLU A 85 -16.11 -9.07 -3.29
N SER A 86 -15.11 -9.41 -2.45
CA SER A 86 -14.90 -10.73 -1.83
C SER A 86 -15.50 -10.81 -0.44
#